data_AF-A0A0B5E1D9-F1
#
_entry.id   AF-A0A0B5E1D9-F1
#
_cell.length_a   1.000
_cell.length_b   1.000
_cell.length_c   1.000
_cell.angle_alpha   90.00
_cell.angle_beta   90.00
_cell.angle_gamma   90.00
#
_symmetry.space_group_name_H-M   'P 1'
#
loop_
_entity.id
_entity.type
_entity.pdbx_description
1 polymer ?
#
loop_
_entity_poly.entity_id
_entity_poly.type
_entity_poly.pdbx_seq_one_letter_code
_entity_poly.pdbx_strand_id
1 'polypeptide(L)'
;MSEISQFEARISAALERIGRAVSAAEERAETAGAPEGAATAGLEAETARLSAALEAEKASNHQLEERVKAIHERQEGHVAALEQEVETLRRQLADHDRGMQTLRAVNAQLRENNAALRGANSEGVGDPALIDAGMRAELEALKAARSAEATELDAILAELKAVMARVPGAQQSGEA
;
A
#
# COMPACT_ATOMS: atom_id res chain seq x y z
N MET A 1 66.66 24.53 34.56
CA MET A 1 67.31 23.51 35.42
C MET A 1 66.32 22.93 36.43
N SER A 2 65.49 23.72 37.14
CA SER A 2 64.50 23.19 38.12
C SER A 2 63.34 22.39 37.49
N GLU A 3 62.85 22.80 36.32
CA GLU A 3 61.74 22.10 35.64
C GLU A 3 62.12 20.66 35.26
N ILE A 4 63.35 20.46 34.78
CA ILE A 4 63.86 19.14 34.39
C ILE A 4 63.94 18.22 35.61
N SER A 5 64.50 18.70 36.74
CA SER A 5 64.53 17.92 37.98
C SER A 5 63.13 17.60 38.54
N GLN A 6 62.15 18.48 38.30
CA GLN A 6 60.76 18.23 38.71
C GLN A 6 60.09 17.18 37.81
N PHE A 7 60.37 17.19 36.50
CA PHE A 7 59.91 16.15 35.59
C PHE A 7 60.56 14.80 35.90
N GLU A 8 61.86 14.76 36.19
CA GLU A 8 62.56 13.53 36.60
C GLU A 8 61.97 12.95 37.88
N ALA A 9 61.76 13.78 38.92
CA ALA A 9 61.13 13.32 40.17
C ALA A 9 59.70 12.78 39.94
N ARG A 10 58.92 13.41 39.06
CA ARG A 10 57.58 12.93 38.70
C ARG A 10 57.61 11.63 37.88
N ILE A 11 58.56 11.49 36.97
CA ILE A 11 58.74 10.27 36.18
C ILE A 11 59.20 9.12 37.07
N SER A 12 60.17 9.33 37.96
CA SER A 12 60.60 8.31 38.93
C SER A 12 59.46 7.88 39.84
N ALA A 13 58.68 8.82 40.37
CA ALA A 13 57.50 8.50 41.18
C ALA A 13 56.42 7.74 40.38
N ALA A 14 56.23 8.08 39.10
CA ALA A 14 55.31 7.37 38.21
C ALA A 14 55.79 5.95 37.92
N LEU A 15 57.09 5.77 37.66
CA LEU A 15 57.70 4.47 37.40
C LEU A 15 57.65 3.56 38.63
N GLU A 16 57.92 4.09 39.83
CA GLU A 16 57.76 3.33 41.08
C GLU A 16 56.30 2.93 41.34
N ARG A 17 55.35 3.79 40.98
CA ARG A 17 53.92 3.48 41.10
C ARG A 17 53.50 2.41 40.10
N ILE A 18 54.03 2.44 38.88
CA ILE A 18 53.81 1.40 37.86
C ILE A 18 54.44 0.09 38.33
N GLY A 19 55.69 0.12 38.81
CA GLY A 19 56.37 -1.07 39.34
C GLY A 19 55.57 -1.74 40.46
N ARG A 20 55.09 -0.95 41.43
CA ARG A 20 54.20 -1.45 42.49
C ARG A 20 52.87 -2.01 41.97
N ALA A 21 52.29 -1.39 40.94
CA ALA A 21 51.05 -1.86 40.34
C ALA A 21 51.23 -3.17 39.57
N VAL A 22 52.37 -3.33 38.89
CA VAL A 22 52.74 -4.57 38.18
C VAL A 22 53.00 -5.69 39.18
N SER A 23 53.82 -5.47 40.21
CA SER A 23 54.06 -6.48 41.24
C SER A 23 52.77 -6.87 41.96
N ALA A 24 51.87 -5.93 42.25
CA ALA A 24 50.56 -6.25 42.83
C ALA A 24 49.61 -6.99 41.87
N ALA A 25 49.81 -6.86 40.55
CA ALA A 25 49.06 -7.63 39.55
C ALA A 25 49.64 -9.04 39.39
N GLU A 26 50.96 -9.19 39.45
CA GLU A 26 51.68 -10.47 39.46
C GLU A 26 51.35 -11.27 40.73
N GLU A 27 51.42 -10.65 41.91
CA GLU A 27 51.01 -11.28 43.18
C GLU A 27 49.52 -11.65 43.16
N ARG A 28 48.66 -10.86 42.52
CA ARG A 28 47.25 -11.24 42.30
C ARG A 28 47.11 -12.42 41.34
N ALA A 29 47.93 -12.50 40.29
CA ALA A 29 47.91 -13.61 39.36
C ALA A 29 48.41 -14.91 40.03
N GLU A 30 49.45 -14.82 40.87
CA GLU A 30 49.99 -15.94 41.64
C GLU A 30 49.04 -16.39 42.77
N THR A 31 48.43 -15.45 43.51
CA THR A 31 47.47 -15.77 44.59
C THR A 31 46.11 -16.22 44.07
N ALA A 32 45.72 -15.80 42.86
CA ALA A 32 44.48 -16.26 42.24
C ALA A 32 44.53 -17.74 41.88
N GLY A 33 45.73 -18.34 41.69
CA GLY A 33 45.90 -19.77 41.41
C GLY A 33 44.98 -20.29 40.30
N ALA A 34 44.47 -19.40 39.44
CA ALA A 34 43.58 -19.75 38.37
C ALA A 34 44.47 -20.28 37.25
N PRO A 35 44.27 -21.52 36.79
CA PRO A 35 45.01 -21.98 35.63
C PRO A 35 44.77 -20.96 34.51
N GLU A 36 45.80 -20.46 33.84
CA GLU A 36 45.62 -19.65 32.62
C GLU A 36 44.70 -20.39 31.61
N GLY A 37 44.67 -21.72 31.67
CA GLY A 37 43.73 -22.61 30.98
C GLY A 37 42.25 -22.49 31.37
N ALA A 38 41.90 -22.05 32.58
CA ALA A 38 40.51 -21.92 33.04
C ALA A 38 39.84 -20.63 32.54
N ALA A 39 40.60 -19.52 32.51
CA ALA A 39 40.11 -18.26 31.94
C ALA A 39 39.98 -18.34 30.40
N THR A 40 40.95 -18.99 29.74
CA THR A 40 40.89 -19.27 28.30
C THR A 40 39.77 -20.26 27.94
N ALA A 41 39.58 -21.34 28.69
CA ALA A 41 38.46 -22.26 28.48
C ALA A 41 37.08 -21.58 28.66
N GLY A 42 36.95 -20.63 29.59
CA GLY A 42 35.73 -19.83 29.75
C GLY A 42 35.43 -18.92 28.56
N LEU A 43 36.47 -18.30 27.98
CA LEU A 43 36.35 -17.48 26.77
C LEU A 43 36.06 -18.34 25.52
N GLU A 44 36.65 -19.52 25.40
CA GLU A 44 36.37 -20.48 24.33
C GLU A 44 34.91 -20.99 24.39
N ALA A 45 34.39 -21.27 25.59
CA ALA A 45 33.00 -21.66 25.76
C ALA A 45 32.02 -20.53 25.37
N GLU A 46 32.31 -19.29 25.74
CA GLU A 46 31.45 -18.15 25.39
C GLU A 46 31.53 -17.82 23.90
N THR A 47 32.71 -17.90 23.27
CA THR A 47 32.85 -17.72 21.81
C THR A 47 32.12 -18.81 21.03
N ALA A 48 32.15 -20.07 21.49
CA ALA A 48 31.36 -21.15 20.90
C ALA A 48 29.85 -20.89 21.03
N ARG A 49 29.39 -20.42 22.20
CA ARG A 49 27.99 -20.07 22.44
C ARG A 49 27.53 -18.90 21.57
N LEU A 50 28.31 -17.83 21.50
CA LEU A 50 28.00 -16.66 20.68
C LEU A 50 28.01 -17.00 19.18
N SER A 51 28.93 -17.86 18.74
CA SER A 51 28.96 -18.34 17.36
C SER A 51 27.72 -19.17 17.03
N ALA A 52 27.29 -20.08 17.92
CA ALA A 52 26.07 -20.85 17.73
C ALA A 52 24.81 -19.95 17.68
N ALA A 53 24.74 -18.94 18.55
CA ALA A 53 23.65 -17.97 18.54
C ALA A 53 23.63 -17.12 17.25
N LEU A 54 24.81 -16.69 16.77
CA LEU A 54 24.93 -15.96 15.51
C LEU A 54 24.48 -16.79 14.31
N GLU A 55 24.87 -18.07 14.25
CA GLU A 55 24.45 -18.95 13.16
C GLU A 55 22.94 -19.24 13.21
N ALA A 56 22.36 -19.41 14.41
CA ALA A 56 20.91 -19.52 14.56
C ALA A 56 20.17 -18.26 14.10
N GLU A 57 20.69 -17.07 14.44
CA GLU A 57 20.09 -15.79 14.04
C GLU A 57 20.22 -15.56 12.53
N LYS A 58 21.37 -15.89 11.93
CA LYS A 58 21.54 -15.84 10.46
C LYS A 58 20.56 -16.75 9.74
N ALA A 59 20.34 -17.97 10.25
CA ALA A 59 19.38 -18.89 9.68
C ALA A 59 17.94 -18.34 9.76
N SER A 60 17.56 -17.75 10.89
CA SER A 60 16.28 -17.06 11.07
C SER A 60 16.14 -15.87 10.12
N ASN A 61 17.17 -15.04 10.02
CA ASN A 61 17.20 -13.89 9.14
C ASN A 61 17.01 -14.29 7.67
N HIS A 62 17.75 -15.30 7.21
CA HIS A 62 17.60 -15.82 5.84
C HIS A 62 16.18 -16.34 5.57
N GLN A 63 15.56 -17.05 6.53
CA GLN A 63 14.16 -17.47 6.39
C GLN A 63 13.20 -16.28 6.30
N LEU A 64 13.44 -15.21 7.06
CA LEU A 64 12.62 -14.00 7.01
C LEU A 64 12.81 -13.26 5.68
N GLU A 65 14.04 -13.15 5.17
CA GLU A 65 14.33 -12.55 3.86
C GLU A 65 13.61 -13.29 2.73
N GLU A 66 13.66 -14.63 2.73
CA GLU A 66 12.94 -15.45 1.74
C GLU A 66 11.42 -15.25 1.84
N ARG A 67 10.87 -15.16 3.07
CA ARG A 67 9.44 -14.89 3.27
C ARG A 67 9.04 -13.50 2.81
N VAL A 68 9.86 -12.48 3.09
CA VAL A 68 9.62 -11.10 2.65
C VAL A 68 9.65 -11.04 1.12
N LYS A 69 10.63 -11.68 0.49
CA LYS A 69 10.73 -11.77 -0.96
C LYS A 69 9.50 -12.44 -1.58
N ALA A 70 9.08 -13.58 -1.05
CA ALA A 70 7.87 -14.28 -1.54
C ALA A 70 6.59 -13.45 -1.35
N ILE A 71 6.47 -12.71 -0.24
CA ILE A 71 5.35 -11.79 -0.02
C ILE A 71 5.40 -10.65 -1.05
N HIS A 72 6.59 -10.09 -1.29
CA HIS A 72 6.77 -8.98 -2.23
C HIS A 72 6.40 -9.40 -3.66
N GLU A 73 6.93 -10.53 -4.13
CA GLU A 73 6.60 -11.10 -5.45
C GLU A 73 5.09 -11.35 -5.61
N ARG A 74 4.44 -11.85 -4.56
CA ARG A 74 2.98 -12.05 -4.55
C ARG A 74 2.21 -10.72 -4.59
N GLN A 75 2.68 -9.72 -3.86
CA GLN A 75 2.06 -8.39 -3.82
C GLN A 75 2.22 -7.67 -5.16
N GLU A 76 3.42 -7.67 -5.74
CA GLU A 76 3.68 -7.11 -7.07
C GLU A 76 2.82 -7.79 -8.13
N GLY A 77 2.71 -9.12 -8.09
CA GLY A 77 1.82 -9.86 -8.99
C GLY A 77 0.34 -9.48 -8.82
N HIS A 78 -0.12 -9.28 -7.58
CA HIS A 78 -1.49 -8.86 -7.32
C HIS A 78 -1.77 -7.42 -7.77
N VAL A 79 -0.82 -6.50 -7.53
CA VAL A 79 -0.90 -5.11 -7.98
C VAL A 79 -0.96 -5.06 -9.50
N ALA A 80 -0.06 -5.77 -10.19
CA ALA A 80 -0.06 -5.84 -11.65
C ALA A 80 -1.37 -6.41 -12.22
N ALA A 81 -1.95 -7.43 -11.58
CA ALA A 81 -3.24 -7.99 -11.98
C ALA A 81 -4.39 -6.97 -11.80
N LEU A 82 -4.43 -6.28 -10.66
CA LEU A 82 -5.44 -5.24 -10.40
C LEU A 82 -5.29 -4.05 -11.35
N GLU A 83 -4.07 -3.63 -11.67
CA GLU A 83 -3.81 -2.56 -12.64
C GLU A 83 -4.32 -2.95 -14.04
N GLN A 84 -4.11 -4.20 -14.47
CA GLN A 84 -4.67 -4.71 -15.72
C GLN A 84 -6.19 -4.77 -15.72
N GLU A 85 -6.81 -5.17 -14.60
CA GLU A 85 -8.27 -5.21 -14.45
C GLU A 85 -8.87 -3.80 -14.52
N VAL A 86 -8.29 -2.83 -13.79
CA VAL A 86 -8.71 -1.42 -13.82
C VAL A 86 -8.63 -0.85 -15.23
N GLU A 87 -7.53 -1.11 -15.95
CA GLU A 87 -7.36 -0.67 -17.33
C GLU A 87 -8.41 -1.30 -18.27
N THR A 88 -8.72 -2.58 -18.07
CA THR A 88 -9.78 -3.27 -18.85
C THR A 88 -11.15 -2.66 -18.58
N LEU A 89 -11.49 -2.43 -17.31
CA LEU A 89 -12.76 -1.81 -16.91
C LEU A 89 -12.89 -0.38 -17.45
N ARG A 90 -11.80 0.40 -17.46
CA ARG A 90 -11.78 1.75 -18.05
C ARG A 90 -12.10 1.73 -19.55
N ARG A 91 -11.54 0.78 -20.30
CA ARG A 91 -11.85 0.63 -21.73
C ARG A 91 -13.30 0.25 -21.97
N GLN A 92 -13.82 -0.71 -21.20
CA GLN A 92 -15.21 -1.14 -21.28
C GLN A 92 -16.16 0.03 -20.98
N LEU A 93 -15.87 0.83 -19.96
CA LEU A 93 -16.66 2.03 -19.64
C LEU A 93 -16.65 3.03 -20.80
N ALA A 94 -15.49 3.31 -21.38
CA ALA A 94 -15.39 4.21 -22.53
C ALA A 94 -16.12 3.69 -23.78
N ASP A 95 -16.13 2.37 -24.01
CA ASP A 95 -16.91 1.74 -25.08
C ASP A 95 -18.41 1.85 -24.83
N HIS A 96 -18.87 1.61 -23.59
CA HIS A 96 -20.27 1.76 -23.19
C HIS A 96 -20.75 3.21 -23.32
N ASP A 97 -19.95 4.18 -22.90
CA ASP A 97 -20.26 5.61 -23.06
C ASP A 97 -20.44 5.99 -24.53
N ARG A 98 -19.55 5.52 -25.41
CA ARG A 98 -19.67 5.71 -26.86
C ARG A 98 -20.94 5.06 -27.43
N GLY A 99 -21.28 3.86 -26.96
CA GLY A 99 -22.51 3.17 -27.32
C GLY A 99 -23.75 3.96 -26.90
N MET A 100 -23.78 4.45 -25.66
CA MET A 100 -24.87 5.26 -25.12
C MET A 100 -25.04 6.59 -25.85
N GLN A 101 -23.95 7.29 -26.17
CA GLN A 101 -23.98 8.52 -26.97
C GLN A 101 -24.54 8.26 -28.38
N THR A 102 -24.12 7.16 -29.01
CA THR A 102 -24.61 6.74 -30.33
C THR A 102 -26.11 6.43 -30.27
N LEU A 103 -26.56 5.68 -29.27
CA LEU A 103 -27.98 5.39 -29.07
C LEU A 103 -28.80 6.66 -28.83
N ARG A 104 -28.30 7.61 -28.04
CA ARG A 104 -28.95 8.91 -27.82
C ARG A 104 -29.07 9.71 -29.13
N ALA A 105 -28.00 9.76 -29.93
CA ALA A 105 -28.00 10.42 -31.23
C ALA A 105 -28.98 9.77 -32.22
N VAL A 106 -28.98 8.44 -32.32
CA VAL A 106 -29.92 7.70 -33.18
C VAL A 106 -31.36 7.92 -32.73
N ASN A 107 -31.65 7.91 -31.42
CA ASN A 107 -32.99 8.21 -30.91
C ASN A 107 -33.43 9.65 -31.20
N ALA A 108 -32.51 10.63 -31.09
CA ALA A 108 -32.79 12.01 -31.46
C ALA A 108 -33.14 12.12 -32.96
N GLN A 109 -32.34 11.49 -33.81
CA GLN A 109 -32.61 11.44 -35.26
C GLN A 109 -33.95 10.77 -35.58
N LEU A 110 -34.28 9.67 -34.89
CA LEU A 110 -35.56 8.98 -35.06
C LEU A 110 -36.73 9.88 -34.66
N ARG A 111 -36.61 10.65 -33.57
CA ARG A 111 -37.64 11.60 -33.15
C ARG A 111 -37.81 12.73 -34.16
N GLU A 112 -36.71 13.29 -34.66
CA GLU A 112 -36.74 14.30 -35.71
C GLU A 112 -37.40 13.78 -36.99
N ASN A 113 -37.01 12.59 -37.45
CA ASN A 113 -37.60 11.94 -38.62
C ASN A 113 -39.11 11.69 -38.42
N ASN A 114 -39.53 11.23 -37.23
CA ASN A 114 -40.95 11.04 -36.92
C ASN A 114 -41.72 12.37 -36.83
N ALA A 115 -41.09 13.44 -36.34
CA ALA A 115 -41.68 14.77 -36.34
C ALA A 115 -41.85 15.31 -37.77
N ALA A 116 -40.83 15.16 -38.62
CA ALA A 116 -40.87 15.55 -40.03
C ALA A 116 -41.93 14.76 -40.82
N LEU A 117 -42.02 13.44 -40.61
CA LEU A 117 -43.06 12.59 -41.22
C LEU A 117 -44.46 13.01 -40.77
N ARG A 118 -44.65 13.36 -39.48
CA ARG A 118 -45.93 13.88 -38.99
C ARG A 118 -46.25 15.27 -39.54
N GLY A 119 -45.26 16.15 -39.67
CA GLY A 119 -45.41 17.46 -40.31
C GLY A 119 -45.90 17.34 -41.76
N ALA A 120 -45.20 16.54 -42.57
CA ALA A 120 -45.59 16.24 -43.95
C ALA A 120 -46.99 15.59 -44.04
N ASN A 121 -47.33 14.73 -43.08
CA ASN A 121 -48.67 14.15 -42.95
C ASN A 121 -49.74 15.19 -42.59
N SER A 122 -49.44 16.15 -41.71
CA SER A 122 -50.37 17.19 -41.26
C SER A 122 -50.64 18.29 -42.30
N GLU A 123 -49.75 18.48 -43.27
CA GLU A 123 -49.96 19.35 -44.45
C GLU A 123 -51.00 18.77 -45.45
N GLY A 124 -51.68 17.68 -45.07
CA GLY A 124 -52.86 17.16 -45.75
C GLY A 124 -52.69 15.77 -46.39
N VAL A 125 -51.66 15.01 -46.01
CA VAL A 125 -51.35 13.69 -46.60
C VAL A 125 -51.45 12.51 -45.60
N GLY A 126 -51.68 12.73 -44.30
CA GLY A 126 -51.57 11.67 -43.29
C GLY A 126 -52.75 11.41 -42.35
N ASP A 127 -52.90 10.12 -42.03
CA ASP A 127 -53.93 9.53 -41.18
C ASP A 127 -53.81 9.98 -39.69
N PRO A 128 -54.87 10.54 -39.08
CA PRO A 128 -54.92 10.89 -37.66
C PRO A 128 -54.52 9.76 -36.70
N ALA A 129 -54.80 8.50 -37.04
CA ALA A 129 -54.43 7.36 -36.21
C ALA A 129 -52.90 7.16 -36.11
N LEU A 130 -52.16 7.51 -37.18
CA LEU A 130 -50.69 7.45 -37.18
C LEU A 130 -50.07 8.57 -36.33
N ILE A 131 -50.73 9.73 -36.25
CA ILE A 131 -50.30 10.83 -35.39
C ILE A 131 -50.42 10.42 -33.92
N ASP A 132 -51.56 9.86 -33.52
CA ASP A 132 -51.80 9.37 -32.16
C ASP A 132 -50.85 8.22 -31.79
N ALA A 133 -50.59 7.30 -32.72
CA ALA A 133 -49.63 6.21 -32.53
C ALA A 133 -48.21 6.75 -32.30
N GLY A 134 -47.79 7.74 -33.08
CA GLY A 134 -46.50 8.40 -32.91
C GLY A 134 -46.37 9.13 -31.56
N MET A 135 -47.41 9.86 -31.14
CA MET A 135 -47.44 10.53 -29.83
C MET A 135 -47.35 9.52 -28.67
N ARG A 136 -48.03 8.37 -28.77
CA ARG A 136 -47.93 7.30 -27.77
C ARG A 136 -46.52 6.70 -27.72
N ALA A 137 -45.93 6.42 -28.88
CA ALA A 137 -44.57 5.89 -28.96
C ALA A 137 -43.54 6.86 -28.36
N GLU A 138 -43.70 8.16 -28.56
CA GLU A 138 -42.84 9.17 -27.92
C GLU A 138 -43.00 9.22 -26.40
N LEU A 139 -44.23 9.14 -25.91
CA LEU A 139 -44.50 9.06 -24.47
C LEU A 139 -43.87 7.81 -23.84
N GLU A 140 -43.95 6.66 -24.51
CA GLU A 140 -43.28 5.44 -24.06
C GLU A 140 -41.76 5.57 -24.10
N ALA A 141 -41.19 6.13 -25.17
CA ALA A 141 -39.76 6.36 -25.29
C ALA A 141 -39.24 7.35 -24.22
N LEU A 142 -39.99 8.41 -23.91
CA LEU A 142 -39.66 9.35 -22.83
C LEU A 142 -39.72 8.69 -21.46
N LYS A 143 -40.73 7.85 -21.20
CA LYS A 143 -40.83 7.08 -19.95
C LYS A 143 -39.67 6.10 -19.81
N ALA A 144 -39.31 5.40 -20.88
CA ALA A 144 -38.18 4.47 -20.89
C ALA A 144 -36.85 5.19 -20.64
N ALA A 145 -36.62 6.34 -21.29
CA ALA A 145 -35.43 7.17 -21.05
C ALA A 145 -35.35 7.63 -19.58
N ARG A 146 -36.45 8.15 -19.03
CA ARG A 146 -36.51 8.60 -17.63
C ARG A 146 -36.32 7.45 -16.63
N SER A 147 -36.80 6.26 -16.95
CA SER A 147 -36.57 5.06 -16.13
C SER A 147 -35.11 4.63 -16.16
N ALA A 148 -34.43 4.70 -17.32
CA ALA A 148 -33.02 4.40 -17.42
C ALA A 148 -32.16 5.40 -16.64
N GLU A 149 -32.47 6.70 -16.75
CA GLU A 149 -31.84 7.77 -15.96
C GLU A 149 -32.01 7.55 -14.45
N ALA A 150 -33.20 7.13 -13.99
CA ALA A 150 -33.44 6.81 -12.58
C ALA A 150 -32.57 5.64 -12.10
N THR A 151 -32.48 4.56 -12.89
CA THR A 151 -31.61 3.41 -12.57
C THR A 151 -30.13 3.80 -12.52
N GLU A 152 -29.67 4.64 -13.44
CA GLU A 152 -28.30 5.16 -13.46
C GLU A 152 -28.00 6.01 -12.21
N LEU A 153 -28.94 6.90 -11.83
CA LEU A 153 -28.83 7.69 -10.60
C LEU A 153 -28.81 6.83 -9.34
N ASP A 154 -29.65 5.79 -9.26
CA ASP A 154 -29.68 4.85 -8.14
C ASP A 154 -28.34 4.09 -8.01
N ALA A 155 -27.75 3.68 -9.14
CA ALA A 155 -26.44 3.04 -9.16
C ALA A 155 -25.33 3.99 -8.67
N ILE A 156 -25.32 5.25 -9.14
CA ILE A 156 -24.39 6.28 -8.66
C ILE A 156 -24.56 6.52 -7.16
N LEU A 157 -25.80 6.63 -6.67
CA LEU A 157 -26.10 6.82 -5.26
C LEU A 157 -25.66 5.63 -4.40
N ALA A 158 -25.81 4.40 -4.89
CA ALA A 158 -25.33 3.21 -4.20
C ALA A 158 -23.79 3.22 -4.08
N GLU A 159 -23.09 3.58 -5.16
CA GLU A 159 -21.63 3.67 -5.16
C GLU A 159 -21.14 4.80 -4.22
N LEU A 160 -21.76 5.98 -4.26
CA LEU A 160 -21.45 7.09 -3.36
C LEU A 160 -21.65 6.71 -1.89
N LYS A 161 -22.75 6.01 -1.56
CA LYS A 161 -22.99 5.48 -0.21
C LYS A 161 -21.92 4.47 0.21
N ALA A 162 -21.50 3.58 -0.69
CA ALA A 162 -20.45 2.61 -0.42
C ALA A 162 -19.09 3.29 -0.17
N VAL A 163 -18.75 4.32 -0.95
CA VAL A 163 -17.54 5.13 -0.74
C VAL A 163 -17.59 5.86 0.60
N MET A 164 -18.70 6.50 0.94
CA MET A 164 -18.88 7.17 2.25
C MET A 164 -18.76 6.21 3.42
N ALA A 165 -19.35 5.01 3.32
CA ALA A 165 -19.25 3.98 4.35
C ALA A 165 -17.83 3.39 4.50
N ARG A 166 -17.03 3.43 3.42
CA ARG A 166 -15.64 2.98 3.42
C ARG A 166 -14.65 4.00 3.96
N VAL A 167 -15.04 5.26 4.23
CA VAL A 167 -14.18 6.26 4.90
C VAL A 167 -14.13 5.97 6.41
N PRO A 168 -13.07 5.33 6.95
CA PRO A 168 -12.97 5.04 8.36
C PRO A 168 -12.18 6.19 8.99
N GLY A 169 -12.87 7.20 9.51
CA GLY A 169 -12.18 8.36 10.09
C GLY A 169 -12.99 9.35 10.94
N ALA A 170 -14.31 9.21 11.07
CA ALA A 170 -15.13 10.20 11.79
C ALA A 170 -15.80 9.68 13.08
N GLN A 171 -15.49 8.45 13.53
CA GLN A 171 -16.17 7.83 14.69
C GLN A 171 -15.27 7.43 15.87
N GLN A 172 -14.02 7.92 15.97
CA GLN A 172 -13.14 7.59 17.11
C GLN A 172 -12.66 8.79 17.96
N SER A 173 -13.25 9.97 17.82
CA SER A 173 -12.84 11.16 18.60
C SER A 173 -13.82 11.58 19.70
N GLY A 174 -14.48 10.63 20.36
CA GLY A 174 -15.41 10.97 21.43
C GLY A 174 -15.96 9.76 22.18
N GLU A 175 -15.10 9.05 22.91
CA GLU A 175 -15.39 8.39 24.21
C GLU A 175 -14.24 7.44 24.57
N ALA A 176 -13.30 7.95 25.39
CA ALA A 176 -12.56 7.25 26.45
C ALA A 176 -11.53 8.21 27.05
#